data_AF-A0A4Q9KWV0-F1
#
_entry.id   AF-A0A4Q9KWV0-F1
#
_cell.length_a   1.000
_cell.length_b   1.000
_cell.length_c   1.000
_cell.angle_alpha   90.00
_cell.angle_beta   90.00
_cell.angle_gamma   90.00
#
_symmetry.space_group_name_H-M   'P 1'
#
loop_
_entity.id
_entity.type
_entity.pdbx_description
1 polymer ?
#
loop_
_entity_poly.entity_id
_entity_poly.type
_entity_poly.pdbx_seq_one_letter_code
_entity_poly.pdbx_strand_id
1 'polypeptide(L)'
;MKLVIIKLISDTFCYLFYDDQEAFIIDLYDDSIIDKLLSSEINKDFLDEKDIEALNKKNKERKLIFAFFTEPSMEEERIKTYLKTKYGDSTKVFLPEANNKKEVTIKHMKDGTIIKCIKTPGHSLYSKCFFVKLKDNSKAYIAVGNLFSFLGCNVSHIFSKEMYVKSLNKIKKEIDKESIVLYKKDEKAKNLAFIKNNKYEISDIISKKSFLKCKDEIMYNPFFNCGKFLNGLVKLKNLKKWLKK
;
A
#
# COMPACT_ATOMS: atom_id res chain seq x y z
N MET A 1 16.15 -8.84 0.90
CA MET A 1 15.43 -7.84 1.73
C MET A 1 14.39 -8.48 2.64
N LYS A 2 14.14 -7.86 3.80
CA LYS A 2 13.00 -8.10 4.71
C LYS A 2 11.96 -7.00 4.54
N LEU A 3 10.71 -7.28 4.91
CA LEU A 3 9.63 -6.29 5.03
C LEU A 3 9.32 -6.08 6.50
N VAL A 4 9.15 -4.83 6.91
CA VAL A 4 8.54 -4.45 8.18
C VAL A 4 7.37 -3.52 7.92
N ILE A 5 6.26 -3.83 8.57
CA ILE A 5 5.01 -3.08 8.52
C ILE A 5 4.98 -2.14 9.71
N ILE A 6 4.73 -0.86 9.45
CA ILE A 6 4.77 0.18 10.47
C ILE A 6 3.37 0.78 10.56
N LYS A 7 2.73 0.68 11.73
CA LYS A 7 1.46 1.32 12.01
C LYS A 7 1.72 2.70 12.60
N LEU A 8 1.39 3.73 11.84
CA LEU A 8 1.48 5.13 12.22
C LEU A 8 0.15 5.60 12.84
N ILE A 9 0.14 6.85 13.30
CA ILE A 9 -1.03 7.54 13.83
C ILE A 9 -2.19 7.48 12.82
N SER A 10 -3.43 7.40 13.32
CA SER A 10 -4.67 7.33 12.53
C SER A 10 -4.81 6.08 11.65
N ASP A 11 -4.38 4.92 12.17
CA ASP A 11 -4.55 3.62 11.51
C ASP A 11 -3.94 3.53 10.10
N THR A 12 -2.91 4.33 9.83
CA THR A 12 -2.21 4.35 8.54
C THR A 12 -0.98 3.45 8.59
N PHE A 13 -0.75 2.68 7.53
CA PHE A 13 0.43 1.85 7.40
C PHE A 13 1.49 2.49 6.51
N CYS A 14 2.75 2.31 6.92
CA CYS A 14 3.94 2.55 6.14
C CYS A 14 4.73 1.23 6.01
N TYR A 15 5.47 1.06 4.93
CA TYR A 15 6.17 -0.19 4.63
C TYR A 15 7.65 0.04 4.38
N LEU A 16 8.49 -0.52 5.25
CA LEU A 16 9.95 -0.48 5.10
C LEU A 16 10.45 -1.82 4.57
N PHE A 17 11.06 -1.80 3.39
CA PHE A 17 11.81 -2.92 2.84
C PHE A 17 13.30 -2.66 3.02
N TYR A 18 14.04 -3.62 3.57
CA TYR A 18 15.45 -3.37 3.89
C TYR A 18 16.31 -4.63 3.94
N ASP A 19 17.62 -4.45 3.83
CA ASP A 19 18.64 -5.40 4.24
C ASP A 19 19.68 -4.70 5.14
N ASP A 20 20.87 -5.27 5.34
CA ASP A 20 21.87 -4.65 6.21
C ASP A 20 22.46 -3.36 5.63
N GLN A 21 22.38 -3.17 4.31
CA GLN A 21 23.00 -2.07 3.57
C GLN A 21 21.99 -1.03 3.08
N GLU A 22 20.88 -1.48 2.52
CA GLU A 22 19.95 -0.65 1.75
C GLU A 22 18.53 -0.78 2.26
N ALA A 23 17.75 0.28 2.07
CA ALA A 23 16.32 0.29 2.36
C ALA A 23 15.54 1.07 1.30
N PHE A 24 14.26 0.75 1.18
CA PHE A 24 13.28 1.64 0.58
C PHE A 24 12.00 1.64 1.38
N ILE A 25 11.25 2.72 1.25
CA ILE A 25 10.02 2.94 1.99
C ILE A 25 8.86 3.22 1.04
N ILE A 26 7.68 2.71 1.37
CA ILE A 26 6.43 3.01 0.68
C ILE A 26 5.50 3.67 1.68
N ASP A 27 4.89 4.79 1.26
CA ASP A 27 3.84 5.49 2.00
C ASP A 27 4.32 5.98 3.38
N LEU A 28 5.46 6.68 3.37
CA LEU A 28 6.01 7.40 4.51
C LEU A 28 5.20 8.67 4.78
N TYR A 29 4.64 8.84 5.97
CA TYR A 29 3.87 10.04 6.36
C TYR A 29 4.47 10.83 7.53
N ASP A 30 5.38 10.20 8.26
CA ASP A 30 6.09 10.78 9.39
C ASP A 30 7.59 10.62 9.15
N ASP A 31 8.30 11.73 8.98
CA ASP A 31 9.75 11.75 8.75
C ASP A 31 10.56 11.57 10.04
N SER A 32 9.96 11.81 11.20
CA SER A 32 10.64 11.73 12.49
C SER A 32 11.16 10.31 12.81
N ILE A 33 10.51 9.28 12.25
CA ILE A 33 10.86 7.88 12.51
C ILE A 33 11.97 7.34 11.59
N ILE A 34 12.29 8.02 10.48
CA ILE A 34 13.15 7.46 9.41
C ILE A 34 14.55 7.18 9.95
N ASP A 35 15.17 8.17 10.58
CA ASP A 35 16.54 8.05 11.08
C ASP A 35 16.65 6.91 12.11
N LYS A 36 15.64 6.76 12.98
CA LYS A 36 15.57 5.65 13.94
C LYS A 36 15.49 4.30 13.23
N LEU A 37 14.60 4.16 12.23
CA LEU A 37 14.44 2.91 11.47
C LEU A 37 15.70 2.51 10.71
N LEU A 38 16.38 3.46 10.06
CA LEU A 38 17.59 3.18 9.28
C LEU A 38 18.79 2.84 10.16
N SER A 39 18.86 3.42 11.36
CA SER A 39 19.97 3.24 12.30
C SER A 39 19.76 2.16 13.37
N SER A 40 18.67 1.38 13.30
CA SER A 40 18.34 0.38 14.32
C SER A 40 18.33 -1.07 13.82
N GLU A 41 18.50 -2.02 14.73
CA GLU A 41 18.14 -3.42 14.51
C GLU A 41 16.63 -3.59 14.59
N ILE A 42 16.04 -4.31 13.63
CA ILE A 42 14.59 -4.52 13.59
C ILE A 42 14.33 -6.03 13.58
N ASN A 43 13.79 -6.53 14.68
CA ASN A 43 13.56 -7.97 14.91
C ASN A 43 12.07 -8.35 14.90
N LYS A 44 11.18 -7.40 14.57
CA LYS A 44 9.73 -7.60 14.45
C LYS A 44 9.30 -7.32 13.01
N ASP A 45 8.31 -8.08 12.54
CA ASP A 45 7.69 -7.87 11.23
C ASP A 45 6.65 -6.73 11.23
N PHE A 46 6.19 -6.34 12.43
CA PHE A 46 5.21 -5.28 12.65
C PHE A 46 5.69 -4.37 13.79
N LEU A 47 5.61 -3.07 13.59
CA LEU A 47 5.98 -2.04 14.56
C LEU A 47 4.85 -1.03 14.73
N ASP A 48 4.57 -0.65 15.98
CA ASP A 48 3.88 0.59 16.31
C ASP A 48 4.89 1.67 16.77
N GLU A 49 4.38 2.85 17.15
CA GLU A 49 5.20 3.97 17.63
C GLU A 49 6.08 3.61 18.83
N LYS A 50 5.53 2.87 19.81
CA LYS A 50 6.28 2.44 21.01
C LYS A 50 7.39 1.45 20.64
N ASP A 51 7.11 0.56 19.69
CA ASP A 51 8.10 -0.37 19.20
C ASP A 51 9.27 0.37 18.52
N ILE A 52 8.99 1.44 17.77
CA ILE A 52 10.01 2.26 17.08
C ILE A 52 10.90 2.96 18.10
N GLU A 53 10.32 3.57 19.12
CA GLU A 53 11.08 4.25 20.19
C GLU A 53 12.06 3.28 20.89
N ALA A 54 11.59 2.07 21.16
CA ALA A 54 12.33 1.00 21.83
C ALA A 54 13.39 0.30 20.95
N LEU A 55 13.51 0.63 19.67
CA LEU A 55 14.50 -0.02 18.80
C LEU A 55 15.94 0.27 19.26
N ASN A 56 16.77 -0.76 19.27
CA ASN A 56 18.19 -0.65 19.59
C ASN A 56 18.98 -0.19 18.38
N LYS A 57 19.91 0.74 18.61
CA LYS A 57 20.81 1.25 17.57
C LYS A 57 21.76 0.15 17.10
N LYS A 58 22.03 0.10 15.79
CA LYS A 58 23.06 -0.75 15.19
C LYS A 58 24.33 0.04 14.85
N ASN A 59 25.42 -0.69 14.61
CA ASN A 59 26.74 -0.10 14.33
C ASN A 59 26.83 0.66 13.01
N LYS A 60 26.02 0.30 12.01
CA LYS A 60 26.06 0.89 10.68
C LYS A 60 24.66 1.19 10.17
N GLU A 61 24.38 2.43 9.82
CA GLU A 61 23.10 2.86 9.25
C GLU A 61 22.86 2.25 7.86
N ARG A 62 21.59 1.92 7.56
CA ARG A 62 21.17 1.53 6.20
C ARG A 62 21.01 2.76 5.35
N LYS A 63 21.37 2.67 4.07
CA LYS A 63 21.11 3.75 3.11
C LYS A 63 19.68 3.65 2.59
N LEU A 64 18.90 4.72 2.73
CA LEU A 64 17.61 4.85 2.06
C LEU A 64 17.83 5.13 0.58
N ILE A 65 17.48 4.19 -0.29
CA ILE A 65 17.65 4.31 -1.73
C ILE A 65 16.41 4.91 -2.39
N PHE A 66 15.22 4.51 -1.95
CA PHE A 66 13.96 4.94 -2.54
C PHE A 66 12.90 5.29 -1.49
N ALA A 67 12.11 6.32 -1.80
CA ALA A 67 10.86 6.62 -1.12
C ALA A 67 9.72 6.69 -2.15
N PHE A 68 8.69 5.87 -1.95
CA PHE A 68 7.55 5.72 -2.86
C PHE A 68 6.27 6.21 -2.21
N PHE A 69 5.47 6.94 -2.97
CA PHE A 69 4.15 7.42 -2.53
C PHE A 69 3.08 6.91 -3.48
N THR A 70 2.05 6.28 -2.93
CA THR A 70 0.96 5.69 -3.73
C THR A 70 -0.03 6.74 -4.25
N GLU A 71 -0.10 7.91 -3.63
CA GLU A 71 -0.98 9.00 -4.02
C GLU A 71 -0.55 10.34 -3.42
N PRO A 72 -1.01 11.47 -3.99
CA PRO A 72 -0.68 12.78 -3.45
C PRO A 72 -1.20 12.94 -2.03
N SER A 73 -0.39 13.51 -1.14
CA SER A 73 -0.83 13.90 0.20
C SER A 73 -0.25 15.25 0.60
N MET A 74 -0.85 15.87 1.62
CA MET A 74 -0.37 17.16 2.14
C MET A 74 1.05 17.05 2.73
N GLU A 75 1.39 15.88 3.27
CA GLU A 75 2.67 15.57 3.89
C GLU A 75 3.77 15.29 2.85
N GLU A 76 3.41 15.04 1.59
CA GLU A 76 4.36 14.67 0.52
C GLU A 76 5.46 15.72 0.33
N GLU A 77 5.10 17.00 0.20
CA GLU A 77 6.09 18.07 -0.03
C GLU A 77 7.01 18.27 1.19
N ARG A 78 6.48 18.09 2.40
CA ARG A 78 7.27 18.15 3.64
C ARG A 78 8.29 17.03 3.68
N ILE A 79 7.87 15.80 3.42
CA ILE A 79 8.75 14.61 3.46
C ILE A 79 9.76 14.65 2.32
N LYS A 80 9.36 15.07 1.13
CA LYS A 80 10.26 15.30 -0.01
C LYS A 80 11.34 16.32 0.34
N THR A 81 10.97 17.42 0.99
CA THR A 81 11.92 18.45 1.45
C THR A 81 12.89 17.90 2.49
N TYR A 82 12.38 17.14 3.46
CA TYR A 82 13.20 16.45 4.46
C TYR A 82 14.19 15.49 3.80
N LEU A 83 13.71 14.59 2.93
CA LEU A 83 14.53 13.59 2.27
C LEU A 83 15.62 14.21 1.39
N LYS A 84 15.27 15.26 0.64
CA LYS A 84 16.23 16.00 -0.19
C LYS A 84 17.29 16.71 0.67
N THR A 85 16.88 17.33 1.78
CA THR A 85 17.81 18.03 2.68
C THR A 85 18.75 17.04 3.38
N LYS A 86 18.22 15.94 3.89
CA LYS A 86 18.95 14.96 4.71
C LYS A 86 19.84 14.03 3.88
N TYR A 87 19.31 13.50 2.78
CA TYR A 87 19.96 12.44 2.00
C TYR A 87 20.46 12.91 0.63
N GLY A 88 20.14 14.14 0.21
CA GLY A 88 20.54 14.68 -1.08
C GLY A 88 20.10 13.80 -2.25
N ASP A 89 20.93 13.75 -3.30
CA ASP A 89 20.69 12.93 -4.49
C ASP A 89 20.90 11.42 -4.25
N SER A 90 21.30 11.04 -3.03
CA SER A 90 21.57 9.64 -2.66
C SER A 90 20.30 8.81 -2.47
N THR A 91 19.16 9.49 -2.24
CA THR A 91 17.82 8.89 -2.17
C THR A 91 16.97 9.39 -3.33
N LYS A 92 16.37 8.47 -4.10
CA LYS A 92 15.46 8.81 -5.18
C LYS A 92 14.02 8.79 -4.68
N VAL A 93 13.36 9.95 -4.74
CA VAL A 93 11.97 10.11 -4.32
C VAL A 93 11.04 9.93 -5.52
N PHE A 94 10.09 8.99 -5.42
CA PHE A 94 9.14 8.65 -6.47
C PHE A 94 7.75 9.15 -6.10
N LEU A 95 7.40 10.28 -6.71
CA LEU A 95 6.13 10.95 -6.44
C LEU A 95 5.01 10.50 -7.39
N PRO A 96 3.74 10.57 -6.96
CA PRO A 96 2.57 10.20 -7.76
C PRO A 96 2.39 11.14 -8.96
N GLU A 97 2.62 12.44 -8.78
CA GLU A 97 2.38 13.46 -9.81
C GLU A 97 3.55 13.62 -10.80
N ALA A 98 4.79 13.41 -10.35
CA ALA A 98 5.99 13.80 -11.10
C ALA A 98 6.42 12.83 -12.24
N ASN A 99 5.92 11.59 -12.27
CA ASN A 99 6.35 10.59 -13.26
C ASN A 99 5.26 10.29 -14.31
N ASN A 100 5.33 11.06 -15.40
CA ASN A 100 4.42 10.98 -16.53
C ASN A 100 4.68 9.76 -17.44
N LYS A 101 3.55 9.19 -17.89
CA LYS A 101 3.33 8.23 -19.01
C LYS A 101 3.71 6.74 -18.98
N LYS A 102 4.67 6.19 -18.23
CA LYS A 102 4.96 4.72 -18.29
C LYS A 102 5.02 4.01 -16.94
N GLU A 103 4.63 2.73 -16.93
CA GLU A 103 4.99 1.79 -15.87
C GLU A 103 6.50 1.77 -15.75
N VAL A 104 7.01 2.08 -14.56
CA VAL A 104 8.45 2.08 -14.31
C VAL A 104 8.78 0.79 -13.59
N THR A 105 9.61 -0.05 -14.22
CA THR A 105 10.27 -1.14 -13.51
C THR A 105 11.59 -0.60 -13.00
N ILE A 106 11.69 -0.46 -11.67
CA ILE A 106 12.91 -0.05 -10.99
C ILE A 106 13.62 -1.34 -10.59
N LYS A 107 14.70 -1.66 -11.32
CA LYS A 107 15.56 -2.83 -11.05
C LYS A 107 16.86 -2.35 -10.40
N HIS A 108 16.83 -1.88 -9.15
CA HIS A 108 18.00 -1.18 -8.59
C HIS A 108 18.22 -1.35 -7.09
N MET A 109 17.69 -2.40 -6.45
CA MET A 109 18.28 -2.83 -5.18
C MET A 109 19.48 -3.74 -5.48
N LYS A 110 20.59 -3.60 -4.76
CA LYS A 110 21.77 -4.46 -4.96
C LYS A 110 21.45 -5.94 -4.84
N ASP A 111 20.49 -6.27 -3.99
CA ASP A 111 20.07 -7.65 -3.78
C ASP A 111 19.33 -8.24 -4.99
N GLY A 112 18.83 -7.43 -5.93
CA GLY A 112 18.07 -7.87 -7.11
C GLY A 112 16.55 -7.77 -6.95
N THR A 113 16.05 -7.15 -5.88
CA THR A 113 14.63 -6.84 -5.71
C THR A 113 14.09 -5.99 -6.87
N ILE A 114 12.91 -6.38 -7.37
CA ILE A 114 12.24 -5.70 -8.49
C ILE A 114 11.04 -4.92 -7.95
N ILE A 115 10.95 -3.64 -8.30
CA ILE A 115 9.81 -2.79 -7.96
C ILE A 115 9.15 -2.32 -9.25
N LYS A 116 7.86 -2.61 -9.43
CA LYS A 116 7.07 -2.16 -10.58
C LYS A 116 6.02 -1.15 -10.11
N CYS A 117 6.06 0.04 -10.68
CA CYS A 117 5.05 1.07 -10.48
C CYS A 117 3.91 0.89 -11.49
N ILE A 118 2.67 0.81 -10.99
CA ILE A 118 1.46 0.56 -11.78
C ILE A 118 0.49 1.70 -11.53
N LYS A 119 0.15 2.44 -12.59
CA LYS A 119 -0.88 3.48 -12.51
C LYS A 119 -2.25 2.85 -12.28
N THR A 120 -2.93 3.32 -11.24
CA THR A 120 -4.23 2.83 -10.82
C THR A 120 -5.15 3.99 -10.45
N PRO A 121 -5.50 4.86 -11.40
CA PRO A 121 -6.38 5.98 -11.12
C PRO A 121 -7.75 5.47 -10.64
N GLY A 122 -8.31 6.13 -9.63
CA GLY A 122 -9.59 5.74 -9.04
C GLY A 122 -9.89 6.47 -7.75
N HIS A 123 -9.04 6.33 -6.73
CA HIS A 123 -9.14 7.17 -5.53
C HIS A 123 -8.65 8.59 -5.80
N SER A 124 -7.51 8.73 -6.49
CA SER A 124 -7.06 9.96 -7.12
C SER A 124 -6.70 9.70 -8.60
N LEU A 125 -6.59 10.76 -9.41
CA LEU A 125 -6.08 10.66 -10.79
C LEU A 125 -4.63 10.14 -10.83
N TYR A 126 -3.86 10.41 -9.78
CA TYR A 126 -2.43 10.11 -9.70
C TYR A 126 -2.13 8.87 -8.87
N SER A 127 -3.15 8.16 -8.39
CA SER A 127 -2.98 6.92 -7.62
C SER A 127 -2.15 5.88 -8.38
N LYS A 128 -1.24 5.25 -7.64
CA LYS A 128 -0.31 4.22 -8.09
C LYS A 128 -0.30 3.07 -7.08
N CYS A 129 -0.08 1.87 -7.60
CA CYS A 129 0.29 0.72 -6.81
C CYS A 129 1.76 0.38 -7.07
N PHE A 130 2.45 -0.20 -6.07
CA PHE A 130 3.82 -0.68 -6.21
C PHE A 130 3.88 -2.18 -5.97
N PHE A 131 4.18 -2.92 -7.02
CA PHE A 131 4.45 -4.34 -6.95
C PHE A 131 5.93 -4.55 -6.59
N VAL A 132 6.21 -5.34 -5.58
CA VAL A 132 7.56 -5.65 -5.09
C VAL A 132 7.78 -7.14 -5.16
N LYS A 133 8.81 -7.59 -5.88
CA LYS A 133 9.23 -8.99 -5.94
C LYS A 133 10.64 -9.13 -5.40
N LEU A 134 10.81 -9.93 -4.33
CA LEU A 134 12.12 -10.19 -3.73
C LEU A 134 12.96 -11.12 -4.62
N LYS A 135 14.29 -10.98 -4.55
CA LYS A 135 15.26 -11.66 -5.45
C LYS A 135 15.12 -13.18 -5.50
N ASP A 136 14.92 -13.81 -4.36
CA ASP A 136 14.78 -15.26 -4.22
C ASP A 136 13.44 -15.78 -4.78
N ASN A 137 12.59 -14.90 -5.32
CA ASN A 137 11.22 -15.16 -5.71
C ASN A 137 10.38 -15.78 -4.58
N SER A 138 10.81 -15.70 -3.31
CA SER A 138 10.11 -16.35 -2.20
C SER A 138 8.81 -15.64 -1.86
N LYS A 139 8.79 -14.30 -2.04
CA LYS A 139 7.66 -13.45 -1.71
C LYS A 139 7.49 -12.30 -2.70
N ALA A 140 6.24 -11.97 -2.96
CA ALA A 140 5.82 -10.80 -3.71
C ALA A 140 4.78 -10.01 -2.90
N TYR A 141 4.77 -8.70 -3.09
CA TYR A 141 3.90 -7.77 -2.39
C TYR A 141 3.30 -6.77 -3.38
N ILE A 142 2.13 -6.23 -3.04
CA ILE A 142 1.53 -5.10 -3.78
C ILE A 142 1.05 -4.05 -2.79
N ALA A 143 1.69 -2.89 -2.78
CA ALA A 143 1.18 -1.72 -2.06
C ALA A 143 0.11 -1.04 -2.90
N VAL A 144 -1.11 -0.95 -2.36
CA VAL A 144 -2.30 -0.55 -3.12
C VAL A 144 -2.79 0.87 -2.81
N GLY A 145 -2.12 1.57 -1.89
CA GLY A 145 -2.52 2.91 -1.46
C GLY A 145 -3.97 2.95 -0.98
N ASN A 146 -4.68 4.02 -1.32
CA ASN A 146 -6.13 4.11 -1.17
C ASN A 146 -6.93 3.53 -2.36
N LEU A 147 -6.38 2.70 -3.24
CA LEU A 147 -7.22 2.05 -4.27
C LEU A 147 -8.26 1.13 -3.61
N PHE A 148 -7.83 0.30 -2.67
CA PHE A 148 -8.72 -0.51 -1.85
C PHE A 148 -8.06 -0.84 -0.51
N SER A 149 -8.89 -1.13 0.47
CA SER A 149 -8.49 -1.65 1.78
C SER A 149 -8.94 -3.09 1.94
N PHE A 150 -8.60 -3.74 3.06
CA PHE A 150 -8.94 -5.13 3.34
C PHE A 150 -10.42 -5.44 3.03
N LEU A 151 -10.69 -6.21 1.98
CA LEU A 151 -12.04 -6.55 1.48
C LEU A 151 -12.98 -5.34 1.28
N GLY A 152 -12.43 -4.14 1.14
CA GLY A 152 -13.15 -2.88 1.01
C GLY A 152 -12.80 -2.13 -0.27
N CYS A 153 -13.26 -0.90 -0.37
CA CYS A 153 -12.87 0.03 -1.42
C CYS A 153 -12.75 1.43 -0.85
N ASN A 154 -11.89 2.24 -1.45
CA ASN A 154 -11.73 3.65 -1.11
C ASN A 154 -12.01 4.49 -2.36
N VAL A 155 -13.27 4.49 -2.80
CA VAL A 155 -13.70 5.24 -3.98
C VAL A 155 -13.95 6.70 -3.62
N SER A 156 -13.21 7.62 -4.24
CA SER A 156 -13.52 9.04 -4.18
C SER A 156 -14.76 9.37 -5.02
N HIS A 157 -15.62 10.27 -4.54
CA HIS A 157 -16.81 10.73 -5.27
C HIS A 157 -16.48 11.57 -6.50
N ILE A 158 -15.21 11.97 -6.63
CA ILE A 158 -14.73 12.93 -7.61
C ILE A 158 -14.35 12.23 -8.93
N PHE A 159 -14.07 10.92 -8.91
CA PHE A 159 -13.56 10.18 -10.09
C PHE A 159 -14.53 9.12 -10.62
N SER A 160 -14.40 8.79 -11.90
CA SER A 160 -15.35 7.90 -12.57
C SER A 160 -15.20 6.45 -12.08
N LYS A 161 -16.34 5.78 -11.87
CA LYS A 161 -16.39 4.37 -11.45
C LYS A 161 -15.68 3.47 -12.47
N GLU A 162 -15.72 3.86 -13.74
CA GLU A 162 -15.08 3.18 -14.86
C GLU A 162 -13.56 3.18 -14.70
N MET A 163 -12.95 4.28 -14.24
CA MET A 163 -11.51 4.34 -13.97
C MET A 163 -11.13 3.41 -12.82
N TYR A 164 -11.92 3.42 -11.75
CA TYR A 164 -11.73 2.52 -10.61
C TYR A 164 -11.78 1.04 -11.04
N VAL A 165 -12.83 0.64 -11.78
CA VAL A 165 -12.99 -0.74 -12.28
C VAL A 165 -11.85 -1.12 -13.23
N LYS A 166 -11.41 -0.22 -14.12
CA LYS A 166 -10.24 -0.45 -14.98
C LYS A 166 -8.98 -0.71 -14.16
N SER A 167 -8.76 0.05 -13.10
CA SER A 167 -7.63 -0.14 -12.19
C SER A 167 -7.68 -1.49 -11.45
N LEU A 168 -8.85 -1.89 -10.94
CA LEU A 168 -9.01 -3.22 -10.33
C LEU A 168 -8.78 -4.35 -11.33
N ASN A 169 -9.31 -4.23 -12.55
CA ASN A 169 -9.09 -5.23 -13.61
C ASN A 169 -7.62 -5.31 -14.02
N LYS A 170 -6.90 -4.19 -13.98
CA LYS A 170 -5.46 -4.16 -14.21
C LYS A 170 -4.72 -4.96 -13.14
N ILE A 171 -5.04 -4.76 -11.86
CA ILE A 171 -4.47 -5.56 -10.75
C ILE A 171 -4.75 -7.05 -10.95
N LYS A 172 -5.98 -7.43 -11.30
CA LYS A 172 -6.35 -8.84 -11.57
C LYS A 172 -5.52 -9.50 -12.67
N LYS A 173 -5.18 -8.74 -13.71
CA LYS A 173 -4.51 -9.24 -14.90
C LYS A 173 -2.99 -9.28 -14.76
N GLU A 174 -2.41 -8.27 -14.11
CA GLU A 174 -0.97 -8.03 -14.16
C GLU A 174 -0.21 -8.41 -12.88
N ILE A 175 -0.90 -8.58 -11.75
CA ILE A 175 -0.26 -8.89 -10.47
C ILE A 175 -0.29 -10.39 -10.20
N ASP A 176 0.82 -10.90 -9.67
CA ASP A 176 0.89 -12.26 -9.15
C ASP A 176 -0.16 -12.45 -8.04
N LYS A 177 -1.05 -13.41 -8.24
CA LYS A 177 -2.18 -13.72 -7.35
C LYS A 177 -1.73 -14.18 -5.96
N GLU A 178 -0.50 -14.66 -5.82
CA GLU A 178 0.06 -15.06 -4.53
C GLU A 178 0.68 -13.89 -3.75
N SER A 179 0.77 -12.70 -4.36
CA SER A 179 1.31 -11.51 -3.70
C SER A 179 0.50 -11.11 -2.49
N ILE A 180 1.19 -10.70 -1.43
CA ILE A 180 0.55 -10.14 -0.23
C ILE A 180 0.17 -8.68 -0.52
N VAL A 181 -1.08 -8.33 -0.24
CA VAL A 181 -1.58 -6.97 -0.40
C VAL A 181 -1.20 -6.14 0.81
N LEU A 182 -0.59 -4.98 0.57
CA LEU A 182 -0.17 -4.00 1.56
C LEU A 182 -1.12 -2.79 1.46
N TYR A 183 -2.01 -2.64 2.44
CA TYR A 183 -3.04 -1.60 2.47
C TYR A 183 -2.52 -0.30 3.05
N LYS A 184 -3.02 0.86 2.63
CA LYS A 184 -2.63 2.11 3.27
C LYS A 184 -3.26 2.34 4.65
N LYS A 185 -4.46 1.80 4.90
CA LYS A 185 -5.21 2.01 6.14
C LYS A 185 -5.74 0.70 6.73
N ASP A 186 -5.77 0.62 8.05
CA ASP A 186 -6.36 -0.47 8.83
C ASP A 186 -7.89 -0.31 8.93
N GLU A 187 -8.59 -0.56 7.82
CA GLU A 187 -10.05 -0.50 7.78
C GLU A 187 -10.72 -1.86 7.96
N LYS A 188 -9.96 -2.88 8.41
CA LYS A 188 -10.43 -4.27 8.46
C LYS A 188 -11.73 -4.42 9.24
N ALA A 189 -11.82 -3.86 10.44
CA ALA A 189 -13.01 -3.98 11.29
C ALA A 189 -14.27 -3.39 10.62
N LYS A 190 -14.13 -2.18 10.04
CA LYS A 190 -15.19 -1.48 9.31
C LYS A 190 -15.64 -2.28 8.08
N ASN A 191 -14.71 -2.81 7.30
CA ASN A 191 -15.02 -3.57 6.08
C ASN A 191 -15.65 -4.93 6.41
N LEU A 192 -15.17 -5.64 7.44
CA LEU A 192 -15.80 -6.88 7.90
C LEU A 192 -17.24 -6.65 8.39
N ALA A 193 -17.50 -5.55 9.10
CA ALA A 193 -18.85 -5.18 9.50
C ALA A 193 -19.76 -4.94 8.28
N PHE A 194 -19.26 -4.25 7.25
CA PHE A 194 -19.99 -4.06 5.99
C PHE A 194 -20.31 -5.40 5.32
N ILE A 195 -19.35 -6.32 5.24
CA ILE A 195 -19.52 -7.64 4.64
C ILE A 195 -20.59 -8.44 5.37
N LYS A 196 -20.53 -8.49 6.70
CA LYS A 196 -21.51 -9.17 7.54
C LYS A 196 -22.91 -8.59 7.36
N ASN A 197 -23.05 -7.26 7.37
CA ASN A 197 -24.33 -6.57 7.22
C ASN A 197 -24.99 -6.82 5.86
N ASN A 198 -24.19 -7.03 4.81
CA ASN A 198 -24.67 -7.34 3.46
C ASN A 198 -24.70 -8.84 3.15
N LYS A 199 -24.43 -9.70 4.15
CA LYS A 199 -24.44 -11.16 4.03
C LYS A 199 -23.54 -11.69 2.91
N TYR A 200 -22.39 -11.05 2.68
CA TYR A 200 -21.39 -11.60 1.76
C TYR A 200 -20.67 -12.78 2.40
N GLU A 201 -20.53 -13.86 1.65
CA GLU A 201 -19.84 -15.06 2.09
C GLU A 201 -18.33 -14.80 2.14
N ILE A 202 -17.75 -14.99 3.32
CA ILE A 202 -16.30 -14.99 3.54
C ILE A 202 -15.97 -16.15 4.47
N SER A 203 -14.81 -16.78 4.27
CA SER A 203 -14.38 -17.84 5.19
C SER A 203 -13.79 -17.25 6.47
N ASP A 204 -13.94 -17.98 7.59
CA ASP A 204 -13.39 -17.58 8.89
C ASP A 204 -11.86 -17.44 8.88
N ILE A 205 -11.18 -18.21 8.02
CA ILE A 205 -9.73 -18.10 7.85
C ILE A 205 -9.38 -16.73 7.27
N ILE A 206 -10.15 -16.25 6.28
CA ILE A 206 -9.92 -14.95 5.64
C ILE A 206 -10.20 -13.81 6.62
N SER A 207 -11.29 -13.87 7.38
CA SER A 207 -11.65 -12.81 8.33
C SER A 207 -10.60 -12.61 9.44
N LYS A 208 -9.85 -13.66 9.79
CA LYS A 208 -8.80 -13.61 10.83
C LYS A 208 -7.46 -13.07 10.33
N LYS A 209 -7.16 -13.09 9.03
CA LYS A 209 -5.89 -12.57 8.48
C LYS A 209 -5.76 -11.05 8.64
N SER A 210 -4.55 -10.54 8.84
CA SER A 210 -4.27 -9.09 8.83
C SER A 210 -4.04 -8.56 7.41
N PHE A 211 -3.36 -9.37 6.59
CA PHE A 211 -3.09 -9.08 5.18
C PHE A 211 -3.53 -10.25 4.32
N LEU A 212 -4.12 -9.94 3.16
CA LEU A 212 -4.61 -10.95 2.23
C LEU A 212 -3.66 -11.13 1.06
N LYS A 213 -3.76 -12.29 0.41
CA LYS A 213 -3.17 -12.45 -0.92
C LYS A 213 -4.06 -11.80 -1.97
N CYS A 214 -3.51 -11.40 -3.12
CA CYS A 214 -4.32 -10.86 -4.22
C CYS A 214 -5.45 -11.80 -4.63
N LYS A 215 -5.24 -13.12 -4.65
CA LYS A 215 -6.32 -14.08 -4.93
C LYS A 215 -7.48 -14.00 -3.94
N ASP A 216 -7.18 -13.76 -2.66
CA ASP A 216 -8.18 -13.68 -1.60
C ASP A 216 -9.02 -12.41 -1.79
N GLU A 217 -8.37 -11.26 -2.06
CA GLU A 217 -9.08 -10.02 -2.42
C GLU A 217 -9.95 -10.19 -3.67
N ILE A 218 -9.42 -10.77 -4.74
CA ILE A 218 -10.17 -10.99 -5.97
C ILE A 218 -11.40 -11.87 -5.73
N MET A 219 -11.27 -12.88 -4.87
CA MET A 219 -12.34 -13.84 -4.58
C MET A 219 -13.39 -13.25 -3.64
N TYR A 220 -12.98 -12.63 -2.53
CA TYR A 220 -13.88 -12.28 -1.43
C TYR A 220 -14.24 -10.80 -1.36
N ASN A 221 -13.47 -9.91 -1.99
CA ASN A 221 -13.79 -8.48 -1.97
C ASN A 221 -14.95 -8.20 -2.94
N PRO A 222 -16.11 -7.71 -2.45
CA PRO A 222 -17.28 -7.46 -3.29
C PRO A 222 -16.99 -6.44 -4.40
N PHE A 223 -16.05 -5.51 -4.17
CA PHE A 223 -15.70 -4.47 -5.12
C PHE A 223 -14.84 -4.96 -6.29
N PHE A 224 -14.07 -6.04 -6.11
CA PHE A 224 -13.41 -6.70 -7.23
C PHE A 224 -14.43 -7.35 -8.17
N ASN A 225 -15.62 -7.72 -7.70
CA ASN A 225 -16.63 -8.41 -8.49
C ASN A 225 -17.76 -7.48 -8.97
N CYS A 226 -17.46 -6.18 -9.08
CA CYS A 226 -18.43 -5.15 -9.48
C CYS A 226 -19.19 -5.43 -10.79
N GLY A 227 -18.64 -6.21 -11.74
CA GLY A 227 -19.36 -6.61 -12.96
C GLY A 227 -20.62 -7.46 -12.69
N LYS A 228 -20.60 -8.30 -11.64
CA LYS A 228 -21.80 -9.03 -11.17
C LYS A 228 -22.72 -8.11 -10.33
N PHE A 229 -22.15 -7.14 -9.63
CA PHE A 229 -22.90 -6.17 -8.81
C PHE A 229 -23.55 -5.05 -9.59
N LEU A 230 -23.00 -4.57 -10.71
CA LEU A 230 -23.56 -3.45 -11.47
C LEU A 230 -24.87 -3.83 -12.16
N ASN A 231 -25.04 -5.10 -12.53
CA ASN A 231 -26.34 -5.64 -12.94
C ASN A 231 -27.32 -5.80 -11.76
N GLY A 232 -26.84 -5.89 -10.51
CA GLY A 232 -27.65 -5.93 -9.29
C GLY A 232 -27.85 -4.57 -8.59
N LEU A 233 -27.04 -3.55 -8.92
CA LEU A 233 -27.02 -2.21 -8.30
C LEU A 233 -28.23 -1.36 -8.70
N VAL A 234 -29.06 -1.85 -9.62
CA VAL A 234 -30.45 -1.37 -9.82
C VAL A 234 -31.27 -1.49 -8.52
N LYS A 235 -30.84 -2.28 -7.52
CA LYS A 235 -31.57 -2.45 -6.24
C LYS A 235 -31.01 -1.73 -5.01
N LEU A 236 -29.85 -1.06 -5.07
CA LEU A 236 -29.27 -0.39 -3.87
C LEU A 236 -29.51 1.12 -3.88
N LYS A 237 -30.73 1.53 -3.50
CA LYS A 237 -31.10 2.93 -3.19
C LYS A 237 -30.29 3.55 -2.02
N ASN A 238 -29.41 2.81 -1.35
CA ASN A 238 -28.76 3.21 -0.10
C ASN A 238 -27.31 3.70 -0.22
N LEU A 239 -26.68 3.70 -1.41
CA LEU A 239 -25.30 4.23 -1.53
C LEU A 239 -25.22 5.73 -1.18
N LYS A 240 -26.26 6.51 -1.49
CA LYS A 240 -26.32 7.96 -1.20
C LYS A 240 -26.33 8.31 0.31
N LYS A 241 -26.71 7.37 1.18
CA LYS A 241 -26.85 7.64 2.63
C LYS A 241 -25.53 7.48 3.38
N TRP A 242 -24.56 6.77 2.80
CA TRP A 242 -23.28 6.46 3.43
C TRP A 242 -22.15 7.41 3.02
N LEU A 243 -22.24 8.01 1.84
CA LEU A 243 -21.27 8.99 1.33
C LEU A 243 -21.44 10.40 1.93
N LYS A 244 -22.27 10.53 2.97
CA LYS A 244 -22.61 11.78 3.66
C LYS A 244 -22.29 11.75 5.17
N LYS A 245 -21.49 10.78 5.63
CA LYS A 245 -20.98 10.76 7.01
C LYS A 245 -19.48 10.64 7.02
#